data_AF-A0AAJ3QTY9-F1
#
_entry.id   AF-A0AAJ3QTY9-F1
#
_cell.length_a   1.000
_cell.length_b   1.000
_cell.length_c   1.000
_cell.angle_alpha   90.00
_cell.angle_beta   90.00
_cell.angle_gamma   90.00
#
_symmetry.space_group_name_H-M   'P 1'
#
loop_
_entity.id
_entity.type
_entity.pdbx_description
1 polymer ?
#
loop_
_entity_poly.entity_id
_entity_poly.type
_entity_poly.pdbx_seq_one_letter_code
_entity_poly.pdbx_strand_id
1 'polypeptide(L)' 'MTKVIIDAAKALDITVHDPIIIGKDDYVSLKGLKLI' A
#
# COMPACT_ATOMS: atom_id res chain seq x y z
N MET A 1 -6.22 7.78 -0.51
CA MET A 1 -6.65 6.66 -1.38
C MET A 1 -6.24 5.29 -0.85
N THR A 2 -5.02 5.10 -0.32
CA THR A 2 -4.51 3.80 0.16
C THR A 2 -5.47 3.03 1.07
N LYS A 3 -6.05 3.70 2.08
CA LYS A 3 -7.05 3.09 2.97
C LYS A 3 -8.29 2.58 2.24
N VAL A 4 -8.81 3.32 1.26
CA VAL A 4 -9.99 2.92 0.47
C VAL A 4 -9.70 1.64 -0.32
N ILE A 5 -8.51 1.53 -0.90
CA ILE A 5 -8.08 0.33 -1.64
C ILE A 5 -7.92 -0.86 -0.69
N ILE A 6 -7.28 -0.68 0.47
CA ILE A 6 -7.12 -1.73 1.48
C ILE A 6 -8.47 -2.23 1.97
N ASP A 7 -9.38 -1.32 2.31
CA ASP A 7 -10.71 -1.66 2.81
C ASP A 7 -11.54 -2.38 1.73
N ALA A 8 -11.42 -1.99 0.45
CA ALA A 8 -12.04 -2.70 -0.67
C ALA A 8 -11.44 -4.09 -0.91
N ALA A 9 -10.11 -4.22 -0.87
CA ALA A 9 -9.42 -5.49 -1.05
C ALA A 9 -9.79 -6.50 0.05
N LYS A 10 -9.94 -6.04 1.29
CA LYS A 10 -10.39 -6.85 2.42
C LYS A 10 -11.78 -7.47 2.19
N ALA A 11 -12.71 -6.74 1.56
CA ALA A 11 -14.03 -7.26 1.24
C ALA A 11 -14.02 -8.37 0.17
N LEU A 12 -12.94 -8.43 -0.63
CA LEU A 12 -12.73 -9.41 -1.68
C LEU A 12 -11.78 -10.55 -1.27
N ASP A 13 -11.39 -10.61 0.01
CA ASP A 13 -10.38 -11.54 0.52
C ASP A 13 -9.01 -11.41 -0.18
N ILE A 14 -8.67 -10.19 -0.59
CA ILE A 14 -7.39 -9.85 -1.22
C ILE A 14 -6.47 -9.17 -0.20
N THR A 15 -5.25 -9.70 -0.06
CA THR A 15 -4.23 -9.09 0.80
C THR A 15 -3.44 -8.03 0.04
N VAL A 16 -3.39 -6.80 0.58
CA VAL A 16 -2.47 -5.76 0.11
C VAL A 16 -1.19 -5.85 0.92
N HIS A 17 -0.09 -6.27 0.28
CA HIS A 17 1.16 -6.54 0.97
C HIS A 17 1.90 -5.26 1.40
N ASP A 18 2.11 -4.36 0.44
CA ASP A 18 2.78 -3.09 0.66
C ASP A 18 2.47 -2.11 -0.49
N PRO A 19 1.84 -0.96 -0.20
CA PRO A 19 1.75 0.15 -1.11
C PRO A 19 3.12 0.82 -1.25
N ILE A 20 3.63 0.85 -2.48
CA ILE A 20 4.92 1.45 -2.81
C ILE A 20 4.70 2.69 -3.67
N ILE A 21 5.42 3.78 -3.36
CA ILE A 21 5.53 4.96 -4.23
C ILE A 21 6.85 4.85 -4.98
N ILE A 22 6.80 4.87 -6.31
CA ILE A 22 7.98 4.79 -7.17
C ILE A 22 8.36 6.21 -7.64
N GLY A 23 9.63 6.57 -7.46
CA GLY A 23 10.27 7.76 -8.01
C GLY A 23 11.23 7.43 -9.15
N LYS A 24 11.94 8.44 -9.65
CA LYS A 24 12.86 8.29 -10.79
C LYS A 24 14.03 7.34 -10.51
N ASP A 25 14.61 7.44 -9.31
CA ASP A 25 15.84 6.74 -8.93
C ASP A 25 15.64 5.74 -7.77
N ASP A 26 14.47 5.74 -7.11
CA ASP A 26 14.18 4.88 -5.96
C ASP A 26 12.67 4.73 -5.68
N TYR A 27 12.30 3.97 -4.67
CA TYR A 27 10.95 3.77 -4.18
C TYR A 27 10.85 3.89 -2.66
N VAL A 28 9.63 4.16 -2.18
CA VAL A 28 9.32 4.23 -0.75
C VAL A 28 8.19 3.26 -0.43
N SER A 29 8.44 2.41 0.57
CA SER A 29 7.46 1.50 1.17
C SER A 29 6.65 2.22 2.25
N LEU A 30 5.33 2.28 2.12
CA LEU A 30 4.48 2.85 3.16
C LEU A 30 4.47 1.97 4.41
N LYS A 31 4.53 0.64 4.24
CA LYS A 31 4.62 -0.31 5.36
C LYS A 31 5.96 -0.19 6.08
N GLY A 32 7.06 -0.06 5.34
CA GLY A 32 8.41 0.13 5.88
C GLY A 32 8.54 1.41 6.71
N LEU A 33 7.81 2.46 6.32
CA LEU A 33 7.72 3.71 7.08
C LEU A 33 6.67 3.69 8.20
N LYS A 34 5.94 2.58 8.39
CA LYS A 34 4.85 2.43 9.38
C LYS A 34 3.73 3.47 9.22
N LEU A 35 3.43 3.86 7.99
CA LEU A 35 2.38 4.83 7.68
C LEU A 35 1.01 4.18 7.43
N ILE A 36 0.95 2.85 7.45
CA ILE A 36 -0.25 2.02 7.26
C ILE A 36 -0.22 0.78 8.16
#